data_AF-A0A8S9GU16-F1
#
_entry.id   AF-A0A8S9GU16-F1
#
_cell.length_a   1.000
_cell.length_b   1.000
_cell.length_c   1.000
_cell.angle_alpha   90.00
_cell.angle_beta   90.00
_cell.angle_gamma   90.00
#
_symmetry.space_group_name_H-M   'P 1'
#
loop_
_entity.id
_entity.type
_entity.pdbx_description
1 polymer ?
#
loop_
_entity_poly.entity_id
_entity_poly.type
_entity_poly.pdbx_seq_one_letter_code
_entity_poly.pdbx_strand_id
1 'polypeptide(L)'
;MIEIIVARKVLLIGVSILILNWVWRAVNWVWLRPKRLEKYLKKQGFSGNSYRILMGDMRESNQMDQVAHSLPLPLTADFLPRMMPFLHHTVLNHGKKCFTWYGPYPNVIVMDPETLREIMSRHELFPKPKIGSHNHVFLSGLLNHEGPNWSKHRSILNPAFRIDNLKSILPAFSSSCKDMLEEWEKLASAKGTVELDSWTYCHDLTRNMLARASFGDSYKDGIKIFEVQQEQIDLGLQAIRSVYIPGSKPPKSGGRPCLWGDDVKQFKPERFVNGVASATKGRLSFLPFSSGPRTCIGQNFSMLQAKLFVAKVLQRFSAELSPSYTHAPFPAATTFPQHGAHLIIRKANLYCSSESVVHAV
;
A
#
# COMPACT_ATOMS: atom_id res chain seq x y z
N MET A 1 -0.58 21.80 63.53
CA MET A 1 -0.52 20.32 63.39
C MET A 1 -1.80 19.75 62.75
N ILE A 2 -2.99 20.10 63.24
CA ILE A 2 -4.29 19.63 62.71
C ILE A 2 -4.50 20.02 61.25
N GLU A 3 -4.23 21.28 60.87
CA GLU A 3 -4.39 21.75 59.48
C GLU A 3 -3.51 20.99 58.48
N ILE A 4 -2.27 20.66 58.87
CA ILE A 4 -1.35 19.86 58.04
C ILE A 4 -1.90 18.43 57.84
N ILE A 5 -2.49 17.84 58.89
CA ILE A 5 -3.11 16.51 58.83
C ILE A 5 -4.36 16.55 57.92
N VAL A 6 -5.19 17.58 58.04
CA VAL A 6 -6.39 17.76 57.20
C VAL A 6 -5.99 17.96 55.73
N ALA A 7 -5.02 18.84 55.44
CA ALA A 7 -4.52 19.08 54.09
C ALA A 7 -3.93 17.81 53.46
N ARG A 8 -3.16 17.00 54.21
CA ARG A 8 -2.66 15.70 53.74
C ARG A 8 -3.79 14.72 53.42
N LYS A 9 -4.83 14.65 54.26
CA LYS A 9 -5.99 13.78 54.01
C LYS A 9 -6.76 14.19 52.74
N VAL A 10 -6.99 15.50 52.55
CA VAL A 10 -7.64 16.02 51.33
C VAL A 10 -6.83 15.71 50.08
N LEU A 11 -5.50 15.90 50.13
CA LEU A 11 -4.60 15.56 49.02
C LEU A 11 -4.65 14.06 48.69
N LEU A 12 -4.58 13.20 49.71
CA LEU A 12 -4.65 11.74 49.52
C LEU A 12 -5.99 11.31 48.90
N ILE A 13 -7.11 11.90 49.32
CA ILE A 13 -8.43 11.62 48.73
C ILE A 13 -8.46 12.08 47.26
N GLY A 14 -7.97 13.28 46.97
CA GLY A 14 -7.90 13.81 45.60
C GLY A 14 -7.08 12.92 44.67
N VAL A 15 -5.87 12.52 45.11
CA VAL A 15 -5.02 11.57 44.37
C VAL A 15 -5.72 10.22 44.19
N SER A 16 -6.41 9.71 45.22
CA SER A 16 -7.13 8.43 45.14
C SER A 16 -8.26 8.47 44.10
N ILE A 17 -9.02 9.57 44.05
CA ILE A 17 -10.09 9.77 43.04
C ILE A 17 -9.50 9.83 41.63
N LEU A 18 -8.37 10.52 41.46
CA LEU A 18 -7.68 10.58 40.17
C LEU A 18 -7.21 9.18 39.74
N ILE A 19 -6.58 8.42 40.63
CA ILE A 19 -6.15 7.05 40.36
C ILE A 19 -7.35 6.17 39.99
N LEU A 20 -8.45 6.23 40.75
CA LEU A 20 -9.65 5.45 40.46
C LEU A 20 -10.23 5.79 39.08
N ASN A 21 -10.26 7.07 38.71
CA ASN A 21 -10.71 7.50 37.39
C ASN A 21 -9.78 6.98 36.27
N TRP A 22 -8.46 7.05 36.47
CA TRP A 22 -7.48 6.49 35.54
C TRP A 22 -7.63 4.97 35.38
N VAL A 23 -7.76 4.25 36.49
CA VAL A 23 -8.00 2.79 36.50
C VAL A 23 -9.31 2.46 35.79
N TRP A 24 -10.40 3.18 36.09
CA TRP A 24 -11.68 2.98 35.41
C TRP A 24 -11.60 3.23 33.90
N ARG A 25 -10.93 4.30 33.48
CA ARG A 25 -10.68 4.59 32.05
C ARG A 25 -9.88 3.48 31.39
N ALA A 26 -8.85 2.97 32.06
CA ALA A 26 -8.03 1.87 31.56
C ALA A 26 -8.84 0.57 31.44
N VAL A 27 -9.59 0.18 32.47
CA VAL A 27 -10.46 -1.01 32.46
C VAL A 27 -11.53 -0.90 31.37
N ASN A 28 -12.18 0.27 31.26
CA ASN A 28 -13.17 0.49 30.22
C ASN A 28 -12.55 0.44 28.81
N TRP A 29 -11.38 1.03 28.61
CA TRP A 29 -10.69 1.04 27.32
C TRP A 29 -10.17 -0.34 26.91
N VAL A 30 -9.48 -1.04 27.82
CA VAL A 30 -8.81 -2.32 27.54
C VAL A 30 -9.77 -3.49 27.55
N TRP A 31 -10.86 -3.45 28.32
CA TRP A 31 -11.72 -4.62 28.53
C TRP A 31 -13.19 -4.39 28.20
N LEU A 32 -13.86 -3.46 28.90
CA LEU A 32 -15.33 -3.34 28.81
C LEU A 32 -15.79 -2.85 27.43
N ARG A 33 -15.11 -1.85 26.86
CA ARG A 33 -15.43 -1.31 25.54
C ARG A 33 -15.20 -2.35 24.43
N PRO A 34 -14.03 -3.02 24.32
CA PRO A 34 -13.84 -4.09 23.35
C PRO A 34 -14.92 -5.18 23.42
N LYS A 35 -15.27 -5.67 24.63
CA LYS A 35 -16.32 -6.69 24.77
C LYS A 35 -17.70 -6.19 24.35
N ARG A 36 -18.04 -4.93 24.64
CA ARG A 36 -19.29 -4.31 24.14
C ARG A 36 -19.31 -4.20 22.61
N LEU A 37 -18.20 -3.77 22.01
CA LEU A 37 -18.07 -3.67 20.55
C LEU A 37 -18.11 -5.05 19.89
N GLU A 38 -17.48 -6.07 20.47
CA GLU A 38 -17.54 -7.45 20.00
C GLU A 38 -18.99 -7.94 19.92
N LYS A 39 -19.76 -7.75 21.00
CA LYS A 39 -21.18 -8.12 21.06
C LYS A 39 -22.01 -7.35 20.02
N TYR A 40 -21.72 -6.06 19.85
CA TYR A 40 -22.40 -5.22 18.86
C TYR A 40 -22.13 -5.71 17.43
N LEU A 41 -20.87 -5.96 17.07
CA LEU A 41 -20.48 -6.45 15.75
C LEU A 41 -21.09 -7.82 15.44
N LYS A 42 -21.04 -8.75 16.41
CA LYS A 42 -21.67 -10.07 16.28
C LYS A 42 -23.18 -9.96 16.06
N LYS A 43 -23.87 -9.05 16.77
CA LYS A 43 -25.30 -8.77 16.55
C LYS A 43 -25.59 -8.19 15.16
N GLN A 44 -24.66 -7.44 14.57
CA GLN A 44 -24.78 -6.92 13.20
C GLN A 44 -24.44 -7.97 12.12
N GLY A 45 -24.18 -9.22 12.52
CA GLY A 45 -23.85 -10.33 11.62
C GLY A 45 -22.40 -10.33 11.15
N PHE A 46 -21.50 -9.62 11.83
CA PHE A 46 -20.07 -9.78 11.60
C PHE A 46 -19.52 -10.94 12.44
N SER A 47 -18.67 -11.77 11.83
CA SER A 47 -17.99 -12.87 12.49
C SER A 47 -16.51 -12.55 12.71
N GLY A 48 -15.90 -13.08 13.77
CA GLY A 48 -14.50 -12.83 14.07
C GLY A 48 -14.07 -13.45 15.39
N ASN A 49 -12.76 -13.45 15.62
CA ASN A 49 -12.17 -13.91 16.86
C ASN A 49 -12.72 -13.12 18.07
N SER A 50 -12.86 -13.83 19.19
CA SER A 50 -13.18 -13.18 20.46
C SER A 50 -12.02 -12.30 20.91
N TYR A 51 -12.31 -11.12 21.45
CA TYR A 51 -11.28 -10.18 21.87
C TYR A 51 -10.35 -10.77 22.95
N ARG A 52 -9.04 -10.69 22.70
CA ARG A 52 -7.95 -11.02 23.62
C ARG A 52 -7.36 -9.73 24.20
N ILE A 53 -7.26 -9.65 25.53
CA ILE A 53 -6.88 -8.43 26.26
C ILE A 53 -5.56 -7.83 25.74
N LEU A 54 -5.55 -6.51 25.58
CA LEU A 54 -4.44 -5.64 25.13
C LEU A 54 -3.95 -5.84 23.70
N MET A 55 -3.70 -7.07 23.27
CA MET A 55 -3.06 -7.36 21.98
C MET A 55 -4.06 -7.71 20.88
N GLY A 56 -5.27 -8.17 21.22
CA GLY A 56 -6.21 -8.66 20.21
C GLY A 56 -5.60 -9.81 19.41
N ASP A 57 -5.62 -9.68 18.08
CA ASP A 57 -5.07 -10.67 17.15
C ASP A 57 -3.63 -10.36 16.71
N MET A 58 -3.01 -9.29 17.21
CA MET A 58 -1.72 -8.81 16.71
C MET A 58 -0.58 -9.83 16.83
N ARG A 59 -0.54 -10.60 17.92
CA ARG A 59 0.49 -11.63 18.11
C ARG A 59 0.40 -12.71 17.03
N GLU A 60 -0.80 -13.20 16.78
CA GLU A 60 -1.08 -14.24 15.79
C GLU A 60 -0.82 -13.70 14.38
N SER A 61 -1.25 -12.48 14.08
CA SER A 61 -0.95 -11.80 12.82
C SER A 61 0.55 -11.71 12.56
N ASN A 62 1.34 -11.24 13.54
CA ASN A 62 2.78 -11.10 13.40
C ASN A 62 3.49 -12.45 13.21
N GLN A 63 3.05 -13.50 13.91
CA GLN A 63 3.59 -14.86 13.73
C GLN A 63 3.30 -15.39 12.34
N MET A 64 2.06 -15.21 11.86
CA MET A 64 1.69 -15.60 10.51
C MET A 64 2.48 -14.81 9.45
N ASP A 65 2.72 -13.52 9.65
CA ASP A 65 3.56 -12.71 8.76
C ASP A 65 5.01 -13.21 8.75
N GLN A 66 5.59 -13.57 9.89
CA GLN A 66 6.95 -14.11 9.96
C GLN A 66 7.07 -15.44 9.20
N VAL A 67 6.10 -16.34 9.39
CA VAL A 67 6.07 -17.63 8.68
C VAL A 67 5.81 -17.44 7.19
N ALA A 68 4.87 -16.58 6.82
CA ALA A 68 4.49 -16.34 5.43
C ALA A 68 5.64 -15.76 4.60
N HIS A 69 6.55 -14.98 5.21
CA HIS A 69 7.66 -14.33 4.53
C HIS A 69 9.00 -15.08 4.61
N SER A 70 9.08 -16.19 5.36
CA SER A 70 10.35 -16.92 5.59
C SER A 70 10.84 -17.72 4.38
N LEU A 71 9.93 -18.19 3.52
CA LEU A 71 10.24 -19.00 2.35
C LEU A 71 9.63 -18.41 1.08
N PRO A 72 10.27 -18.53 -0.08
CA PRO A 72 9.69 -18.09 -1.36
C PRO A 72 8.45 -18.90 -1.74
N LEU A 73 7.71 -18.41 -2.75
CA LEU A 73 6.47 -18.99 -3.25
C LEU A 73 6.69 -19.50 -4.69
N PRO A 74 6.08 -20.63 -5.13
CA PRO A 74 6.02 -20.96 -6.55
C PRO A 74 5.31 -19.85 -7.36
N LEU A 75 5.76 -19.60 -8.59
CA LEU A 75 5.22 -18.52 -9.44
C LEU A 75 3.70 -18.62 -9.70
N THR A 76 3.18 -19.85 -9.76
CA THR A 76 1.76 -20.14 -10.05
C THR A 76 0.89 -20.23 -8.79
N ALA A 77 1.50 -20.19 -7.60
CA ALA A 77 0.76 -20.35 -6.36
C ALA A 77 -0.02 -19.08 -6.00
N ASP A 78 -1.04 -19.24 -5.16
CA ASP A 78 -1.80 -18.12 -4.63
C ASP A 78 -0.90 -17.24 -3.74
N PHE A 79 -0.80 -15.96 -4.08
CA PHE A 79 0.04 -15.03 -3.33
C PHE A 79 -0.68 -14.45 -2.10
N LEU A 80 -2.02 -14.57 -1.98
CA LEU A 80 -2.78 -14.00 -0.87
C LEU A 80 -2.35 -14.54 0.51
N PRO A 81 -2.10 -15.86 0.69
CA PRO A 81 -1.56 -16.38 1.94
C PRO A 81 -0.19 -15.80 2.31
N ARG A 82 0.61 -15.35 1.33
CA ARG A 82 1.88 -14.68 1.60
C ARG A 82 1.67 -13.20 1.92
N MET A 83 0.88 -12.50 1.11
CA MET A 83 0.75 -11.05 1.16
C MET A 83 -0.06 -10.54 2.35
N MET A 84 -1.09 -11.28 2.74
CA MET A 84 -2.03 -10.90 3.78
C MET A 84 -2.47 -12.15 4.57
N PRO A 85 -1.53 -12.91 5.18
CA PRO A 85 -1.79 -14.25 5.71
C PRO A 85 -2.94 -14.27 6.72
N PHE A 86 -2.90 -13.38 7.70
CA PHE A 86 -3.89 -13.32 8.77
C PHE A 86 -5.27 -12.90 8.27
N LEU A 87 -5.33 -11.92 7.36
CA LEU A 87 -6.59 -11.50 6.74
C LEU A 87 -7.18 -12.60 5.86
N HIS A 88 -6.35 -13.25 5.05
CA HIS A 88 -6.76 -14.37 4.20
C HIS A 88 -7.33 -15.52 5.06
N HIS A 89 -6.63 -15.90 6.13
CA HIS A 89 -7.10 -16.90 7.09
C HIS A 89 -8.41 -16.51 7.78
N THR A 90 -8.53 -15.26 8.23
CA THR A 90 -9.75 -14.74 8.87
C THR A 90 -10.95 -14.82 7.92
N VAL A 91 -10.78 -14.40 6.66
CA VAL A 91 -11.87 -14.42 5.68
C VAL A 91 -12.30 -15.85 5.35
N LEU A 92 -11.37 -16.80 5.30
CA LEU A 92 -11.70 -18.22 5.11
C LEU A 92 -12.49 -18.79 6.29
N ASN A 93 -12.12 -18.46 7.52
CA ASN A 93 -12.75 -19.02 8.72
C ASN A 93 -14.08 -18.33 9.10
N HIS A 94 -14.20 -17.03 8.85
CA HIS A 94 -15.33 -16.22 9.30
C HIS A 94 -16.19 -15.65 8.16
N GLY A 95 -15.82 -15.92 6.91
CA GLY A 95 -16.50 -15.40 5.73
C GLY A 95 -16.19 -13.94 5.43
N LYS A 96 -16.92 -13.38 4.46
CA LYS A 96 -16.67 -12.04 3.88
C LYS A 96 -17.11 -10.87 4.77
N LYS A 97 -17.98 -11.12 5.75
CA LYS A 97 -18.46 -10.13 6.71
C LYS A 97 -17.82 -10.40 8.07
N CYS A 98 -16.56 -10.02 8.19
CA CYS A 98 -15.76 -10.34 9.36
C CYS A 98 -15.01 -9.14 9.95
N PHE A 99 -14.43 -9.35 11.13
CA PHE A 99 -13.60 -8.36 11.81
C PHE A 99 -12.43 -9.03 12.52
N THR A 100 -11.37 -8.25 12.73
CA THR A 100 -10.18 -8.63 13.50
C THR A 100 -9.91 -7.62 14.59
N TRP A 101 -9.01 -7.92 15.51
CA TRP A 101 -8.61 -7.05 16.60
C TRP A 101 -7.19 -6.55 16.43
N TYR A 102 -7.04 -5.22 16.44
CA TYR A 102 -5.75 -4.59 16.62
C TYR A 102 -5.71 -3.90 17.98
N GLY A 103 -5.07 -4.57 18.93
CA GLY A 103 -5.22 -4.23 20.34
C GLY A 103 -6.70 -4.13 20.73
N PRO A 104 -7.12 -3.09 21.47
CA PRO A 104 -8.52 -2.92 21.91
C PRO A 104 -9.46 -2.37 20.81
N TYR A 105 -8.98 -2.22 19.57
CA TYR A 105 -9.75 -1.64 18.47
C TYR A 105 -10.14 -2.72 17.45
N PRO A 106 -11.44 -2.87 17.12
CA PRO A 106 -11.85 -3.78 16.07
C PRO A 106 -11.56 -3.15 14.69
N ASN A 107 -11.03 -3.96 13.78
CA ASN A 107 -10.88 -3.65 12.37
C ASN A 107 -11.93 -4.43 11.57
N VAL A 108 -12.92 -3.72 11.03
CA VAL A 108 -14.00 -4.33 10.25
C VAL A 108 -13.57 -4.48 8.80
N ILE A 109 -13.73 -5.68 8.25
CA ILE A 109 -13.38 -6.01 6.88
C ILE A 109 -14.64 -5.85 6.04
N VAL A 110 -14.59 -4.92 5.08
CA VAL A 110 -15.68 -4.64 4.16
C VAL A 110 -15.26 -5.04 2.76
N MET A 111 -16.00 -5.97 2.18
CA MET A 111 -15.75 -6.52 0.85
C MET A 111 -16.91 -6.25 -0.12
N ASP A 112 -18.06 -5.82 0.38
CA ASP A 112 -19.24 -5.50 -0.42
C ASP A 112 -19.01 -4.25 -1.30
N PRO A 113 -19.14 -4.33 -2.64
CA PRO A 113 -18.86 -3.22 -3.55
C PRO A 113 -19.70 -1.96 -3.30
N GLU A 114 -20.96 -2.12 -2.91
CA GLU A 114 -21.91 -1.04 -2.64
C GLU A 114 -21.50 -0.32 -1.36
N THR A 115 -21.22 -1.06 -0.30
CA THR A 115 -20.69 -0.52 0.96
C THR A 115 -19.33 0.16 0.74
N LEU A 116 -18.44 -0.44 -0.05
CA LEU A 116 -17.16 0.17 -0.41
C LEU A 116 -17.37 1.50 -1.14
N ARG A 117 -18.29 1.55 -2.11
CA ARG A 117 -18.61 2.80 -2.83
C ARG A 117 -19.08 3.89 -1.88
N GLU A 118 -19.93 3.56 -0.91
CA GLU A 118 -20.38 4.50 0.11
C GLU A 118 -19.22 5.03 0.97
N ILE A 119 -18.39 4.11 1.51
CA ILE A 119 -17.24 4.46 2.36
C ILE A 119 -16.27 5.40 1.61
N MET A 120 -15.98 5.08 0.35
CA MET A 120 -15.04 5.85 -0.46
C MET A 120 -15.59 7.21 -0.88
N SER A 121 -16.91 7.34 -1.03
CA SER A 121 -17.57 8.61 -1.37
C SER A 121 -17.69 9.54 -0.15
N ARG A 122 -18.01 8.98 1.02
CA ARG A 122 -18.26 9.74 2.27
C ARG A 122 -17.00 9.87 3.13
N HIS A 123 -15.88 10.27 2.52
CA HIS A 123 -14.57 10.26 3.18
C HIS A 123 -14.47 11.12 4.46
N GLU A 124 -15.35 12.10 4.63
CA GLU A 124 -15.42 12.94 5.84
C GLU A 124 -15.89 12.14 7.07
N LEU A 125 -16.75 11.14 6.88
CA LEU A 125 -17.21 10.24 7.94
C LEU A 125 -16.22 9.10 8.20
N PHE A 126 -15.35 8.83 7.23
CA PHE A 126 -14.31 7.81 7.30
C PHE A 126 -12.92 8.46 7.27
N PRO A 127 -12.52 9.17 8.36
CA PRO A 127 -11.20 9.78 8.44
C PRO A 127 -10.10 8.72 8.45
N LYS A 128 -8.92 9.09 7.95
CA LYS A 128 -7.72 8.24 7.99
C LYS A 128 -7.36 7.91 9.44
N PRO A 129 -6.73 6.74 9.67
CA PRO A 129 -6.14 6.43 10.96
C PRO A 129 -5.14 7.53 11.34
N LYS A 130 -5.24 8.02 12.59
CA LYS A 130 -4.20 8.90 13.13
C LYS A 130 -2.97 8.04 13.42
N ILE A 131 -1.92 8.22 12.62
CA ILE A 131 -0.58 7.72 12.95
C ILE A 131 -0.17 8.43 14.26
N GLY A 132 0.40 7.71 15.23
CA GLY A 132 0.67 8.24 16.57
C GLY A 132 1.47 9.55 16.58
N SER A 133 1.30 10.33 17.66
CA SER A 133 1.77 11.72 17.81
C SER A 133 3.25 11.98 17.49
N HIS A 134 4.13 10.97 17.62
CA HIS A 134 5.58 11.12 17.47
C HIS A 134 6.09 10.89 16.04
N ASN A 135 5.26 10.35 15.13
CA ASN A 135 5.64 10.05 13.74
C ASN A 135 5.12 11.10 12.74
N HIS A 136 4.53 12.20 13.22
CA HIS A 136 3.91 13.24 12.38
C HIS A 136 4.91 14.04 11.54
N VAL A 137 6.21 14.00 11.86
CA VAL A 137 7.22 14.80 11.16
C VAL A 137 7.56 14.22 9.79
N PHE A 138 7.52 12.90 9.63
CA PHE A 138 8.04 12.23 8.41
C PHE A 138 6.98 11.92 7.34
N LEU A 139 5.69 11.85 7.71
CA LEU A 139 4.58 11.48 6.80
C LEU A 139 3.43 12.51 6.82
N SER A 140 3.78 13.80 6.79
CA SER A 140 2.81 14.91 6.74
C SER A 140 2.20 15.11 5.34
N GLY A 141 1.27 16.06 5.18
CA GLY A 141 0.62 16.36 3.90
C GLY A 141 -0.57 15.47 3.58
N LEU A 142 -0.78 15.12 2.31
CA LEU A 142 -1.99 14.40 1.87
C LEU A 142 -2.19 13.04 2.54
N LEU A 143 -1.13 12.39 3.00
CA LEU A 143 -1.17 11.09 3.67
C LEU A 143 -1.83 11.17 5.06
N ASN A 144 -1.68 12.29 5.78
CA ASN A 144 -2.12 12.40 7.18
C ASN A 144 -3.10 13.55 7.43
N HIS A 145 -3.12 14.59 6.60
CA HIS A 145 -4.08 15.68 6.74
C HIS A 145 -5.51 15.20 6.48
N GLU A 146 -6.44 15.85 7.18
CA GLU A 146 -7.88 15.67 7.07
C GLU A 146 -8.59 17.02 6.95
N GLY A 147 -9.85 17.00 6.49
CA GLY A 147 -10.70 18.18 6.42
C GLY A 147 -10.09 19.33 5.60
N PRO A 148 -10.19 20.60 6.07
CA PRO A 148 -9.73 21.76 5.32
C PRO A 148 -8.25 21.72 4.92
N ASN A 149 -7.37 21.21 5.80
CA ASN A 149 -5.94 21.09 5.51
C ASN A 149 -5.68 20.11 4.36
N TRP A 150 -6.41 18.99 4.33
CA TRP A 150 -6.32 18.03 3.23
C TRP A 150 -6.79 18.65 1.92
N SER A 151 -7.96 19.31 1.91
CA SER A 151 -8.49 19.98 0.72
C SER A 151 -7.54 21.05 0.19
N LYS A 152 -6.94 21.86 1.08
CA LYS A 152 -5.95 22.88 0.71
C LYS A 152 -4.74 22.25 0.01
N HIS A 153 -4.11 21.25 0.63
CA HIS A 153 -2.95 20.57 0.03
C HIS A 153 -3.32 19.89 -1.29
N ARG A 154 -4.52 19.30 -1.38
CA ARG A 154 -4.98 18.62 -2.60
C ARG A 154 -5.19 19.63 -3.73
N SER A 155 -5.78 20.78 -3.42
CA SER A 155 -6.00 21.86 -4.38
C SER A 155 -4.68 22.42 -4.93
N ILE A 156 -3.65 22.56 -4.08
CA ILE A 156 -2.32 23.03 -4.49
C ILE A 156 -1.66 22.04 -5.46
N LEU A 157 -1.76 20.73 -5.17
CA LEU A 157 -1.08 19.70 -5.96
C LEU A 157 -1.82 19.29 -7.23
N ASN A 158 -3.16 19.34 -7.25
CA ASN A 158 -3.97 18.85 -8.37
C ASN A 158 -3.55 19.40 -9.75
N PRO A 159 -3.24 20.70 -9.92
CA PRO A 159 -2.79 21.23 -11.21
C PRO A 159 -1.57 20.48 -11.77
N ALA A 160 -0.56 20.17 -10.94
CA ALA A 160 0.67 19.52 -11.40
C ALA A 160 0.45 18.10 -11.97
N PHE A 161 -0.64 17.42 -11.57
CA PHE A 161 -0.97 16.06 -12.01
C PHE A 161 -2.13 15.99 -13.01
N ARG A 162 -2.58 17.13 -13.56
CA ARG A 162 -3.55 17.16 -14.66
C ARG A 162 -2.91 16.67 -15.95
N ILE A 163 -3.67 15.90 -16.74
CA ILE A 163 -3.16 15.28 -17.98
C ILE A 163 -2.57 16.28 -18.97
N ASP A 164 -3.12 17.48 -19.06
CA ASP A 164 -2.62 18.55 -19.93
C ASP A 164 -1.22 19.02 -19.53
N ASN A 165 -0.95 19.06 -18.23
CA ASN A 165 0.34 19.42 -17.67
C ASN A 165 1.33 18.24 -17.70
N LEU A 166 0.87 17.00 -17.82
CA LEU A 166 1.77 15.85 -17.96
C LEU A 166 2.49 15.82 -19.30
N LYS A 167 1.94 16.48 -20.34
CA LYS A 167 2.56 16.54 -21.67
C LYS A 167 3.93 17.23 -21.65
N SER A 168 4.12 18.23 -20.79
CA SER A 168 5.42 18.93 -20.67
C SER A 168 6.50 18.08 -20.00
N ILE A 169 6.10 17.05 -19.24
CA ILE A 169 7.00 16.15 -18.52
C ILE A 169 7.44 14.96 -19.39
N LEU A 170 6.70 14.65 -20.47
CA LEU A 170 7.01 13.54 -21.37
C LEU A 170 8.45 13.50 -21.91
N PRO A 171 9.06 14.63 -22.32
CA PRO A 171 10.46 14.62 -22.76
C PRO A 171 11.41 14.13 -21.66
N ALA A 172 11.21 14.58 -20.42
CA ALA A 172 12.00 14.14 -19.27
C ALA A 172 11.89 12.63 -19.06
N PHE A 173 10.67 12.08 -19.15
CA PHE A 173 10.44 10.64 -19.03
C PHE A 173 11.10 9.87 -20.18
N SER A 174 10.94 10.33 -21.42
CA SER A 174 11.52 9.67 -22.59
C SER A 174 13.04 9.66 -22.51
N SER A 175 13.66 10.74 -22.04
CA SER A 175 15.11 10.79 -21.81
C SER A 175 15.54 9.80 -20.74
N SER A 176 14.81 9.70 -19.61
CA SER A 176 15.15 8.71 -18.57
C SER A 176 15.02 7.27 -19.07
N CYS A 177 13.98 6.96 -19.85
CA CYS A 177 13.86 5.66 -20.51
C CYS A 177 15.04 5.40 -21.46
N LYS A 178 15.43 6.40 -22.26
CA LYS A 178 16.53 6.28 -23.22
C LYS A 178 17.83 5.91 -22.50
N ASP A 179 18.18 6.63 -21.44
CA ASP A 179 19.42 6.42 -20.70
C ASP A 179 19.52 4.99 -20.15
N MET A 180 18.44 4.50 -19.53
CA MET A 180 18.37 3.13 -19.00
C MET A 180 18.47 2.07 -20.11
N LEU A 181 17.79 2.29 -21.25
CA LEU A 181 17.83 1.32 -22.36
C LEU A 181 19.19 1.29 -23.04
N GLU A 182 19.88 2.43 -23.17
CA GLU A 182 21.26 2.47 -23.69
C GLU A 182 22.24 1.73 -22.76
N GLU A 183 22.01 1.78 -21.45
CA GLU A 183 22.77 0.97 -20.50
C GLU A 183 22.52 -0.52 -20.71
N TRP A 184 21.26 -0.94 -20.84
CA TRP A 184 20.90 -2.32 -21.15
C TRP A 184 21.51 -2.80 -22.47
N GLU A 185 21.52 -1.96 -23.50
CA GLU A 185 22.15 -2.27 -24.79
C GLU A 185 23.66 -2.49 -24.64
N LYS A 186 24.35 -1.63 -23.88
CA LYS A 186 25.79 -1.78 -23.60
C LYS A 186 26.08 -3.09 -22.87
N LEU A 187 25.29 -3.43 -21.86
CA LEU A 187 25.43 -4.67 -21.10
C LEU A 187 25.16 -5.91 -21.96
N ALA A 188 24.15 -5.86 -22.84
CA ALA A 188 23.80 -6.96 -23.72
C ALA A 188 24.80 -7.14 -24.89
N SER A 189 25.50 -6.09 -25.30
CA SER A 189 26.37 -6.10 -26.49
C SER A 189 27.54 -7.09 -26.41
N ALA A 190 27.96 -7.50 -25.20
CA ALA A 190 29.08 -8.42 -25.04
C ALA A 190 28.72 -9.90 -25.30
N LYS A 191 27.47 -10.31 -25.04
CA LYS A 191 27.05 -11.72 -25.08
C LYS A 191 25.72 -11.96 -25.82
N GLY A 192 25.12 -10.90 -26.38
CA GLY A 192 23.78 -10.93 -27.01
C GLY A 192 22.62 -10.97 -26.02
N THR A 193 22.88 -11.39 -24.78
CA THR A 193 21.91 -11.44 -23.67
C THR A 193 22.56 -10.92 -22.39
N VAL A 194 21.77 -10.32 -21.50
CA VAL A 194 22.20 -9.98 -20.15
C VAL A 194 21.11 -10.34 -19.14
N GLU A 195 21.52 -10.92 -18.03
CA GLU A 195 20.66 -11.10 -16.87
C GLU A 195 20.75 -9.85 -15.98
N LEU A 196 19.60 -9.31 -15.59
CA LEU A 196 19.53 -8.14 -14.72
C LEU A 196 18.36 -8.19 -13.75
N ASP A 197 18.48 -7.47 -12.64
CA ASP A 197 17.35 -7.23 -11.74
C ASP A 197 16.48 -6.09 -12.28
N SER A 198 15.39 -6.45 -12.96
CA SER A 198 14.47 -5.46 -13.53
C SER A 198 13.78 -4.60 -12.48
N TRP A 199 13.66 -5.07 -11.23
CA TRP A 199 13.05 -4.29 -10.15
C TRP A 199 13.89 -3.06 -9.82
N THR A 200 15.20 -3.24 -9.63
CA THR A 200 16.14 -2.14 -9.37
C THR A 200 16.10 -1.11 -10.50
N TYR A 201 16.16 -1.54 -11.75
CA TYR A 201 16.07 -0.64 -12.91
C TYR A 201 14.72 0.11 -12.98
N CYS A 202 13.59 -0.56 -12.71
CA CYS A 202 12.28 0.11 -12.70
C CYS A 202 12.17 1.15 -11.57
N HIS A 203 12.71 0.84 -10.40
CA HIS A 203 12.74 1.75 -9.26
C HIS A 203 13.59 2.98 -9.57
N ASP A 204 14.80 2.78 -10.09
CA ASP A 204 15.71 3.86 -10.48
C ASP A 204 15.16 4.70 -11.62
N LEU A 205 14.55 4.08 -12.62
CA LEU A 205 13.88 4.78 -13.71
C LEU A 205 12.79 5.70 -13.17
N THR A 206 11.91 5.19 -12.32
CA THR A 206 10.80 5.96 -11.74
C THR A 206 11.32 7.16 -10.94
N ARG A 207 12.38 6.96 -10.15
CA ARG A 207 13.05 8.02 -9.39
C ARG A 207 13.68 9.07 -10.31
N ASN A 208 14.38 8.66 -11.36
CA ASN A 208 14.99 9.55 -12.33
C ASN A 208 13.95 10.36 -13.11
N MET A 209 12.85 9.72 -13.50
CA MET A 209 11.71 10.38 -14.14
C MET A 209 11.10 11.44 -13.22
N LEU A 210 10.85 11.10 -11.95
CA LEU A 210 10.30 12.04 -10.97
C LEU A 210 11.27 13.18 -10.68
N ALA A 211 12.57 12.90 -10.58
CA ALA A 211 13.58 13.92 -10.36
C ALA A 211 13.70 14.90 -11.53
N ARG A 212 13.72 14.41 -12.78
CA ARG A 212 13.73 15.29 -13.95
C ARG A 212 12.45 16.09 -14.08
N ALA A 213 11.30 15.49 -13.76
CA ALA A 213 10.03 16.18 -13.75
C ALA A 213 9.95 17.30 -12.69
N SER A 214 10.55 17.07 -11.51
CA SER A 214 10.42 17.97 -10.36
C SER A 214 11.52 19.03 -10.30
N PHE A 215 12.74 18.69 -10.73
CA PHE A 215 13.94 19.51 -10.53
C PHE A 215 14.64 19.91 -11.83
N GLY A 216 14.13 19.48 -13.01
CA GLY A 216 14.70 19.85 -14.31
C GLY A 216 16.18 19.46 -14.43
N ASP A 217 17.03 20.42 -14.76
CA ASP A 217 18.48 20.20 -14.96
C ASP A 217 19.22 19.80 -13.67
N SER A 218 18.70 20.19 -12.51
CA SER A 218 19.23 19.81 -11.19
C SER A 218 18.74 18.44 -10.71
N TYR A 219 18.17 17.60 -11.59
CA TYR A 219 17.62 16.30 -11.20
C TYR A 219 18.62 15.38 -10.48
N LYS A 220 19.92 15.49 -10.78
CA LYS A 220 20.94 14.68 -10.09
C LYS A 220 20.98 14.94 -8.59
N ASP A 221 20.76 16.18 -8.17
CA ASP A 221 20.63 16.50 -6.74
C ASP A 221 19.24 16.13 -6.21
N GLY A 222 18.21 16.24 -7.06
CA GLY A 222 16.86 15.74 -6.77
C GLY A 222 16.78 14.25 -6.46
N ILE A 223 17.62 13.42 -7.09
CA ILE A 223 17.71 11.97 -6.81
C ILE A 223 18.10 11.73 -5.35
N LYS A 224 19.05 12.49 -4.81
CA LYS A 224 19.49 12.39 -3.41
C LYS A 224 18.36 12.68 -2.44
N ILE A 225 17.48 13.63 -2.79
CA ILE A 225 16.29 13.94 -1.98
C ILE A 225 15.36 12.72 -1.92
N PHE A 226 15.13 12.04 -3.04
CA PHE A 226 14.28 10.84 -3.06
C PHE A 226 14.90 9.64 -2.36
N GLU A 227 16.23 9.48 -2.40
CA GLU A 227 16.95 8.47 -1.62
C GLU A 227 16.72 8.64 -0.13
N VAL A 228 16.95 9.85 0.38
CA VAL A 228 16.74 10.16 1.79
C VAL A 228 15.27 10.00 2.17
N GLN A 229 14.33 10.40 1.31
CA GLN A 229 12.90 10.18 1.55
C GLN A 229 12.52 8.70 1.61
N GLN A 230 13.08 7.87 0.73
CA GLN A 230 12.84 6.42 0.73
C GLN A 230 13.38 5.79 2.02
N GLU A 231 14.61 6.13 2.42
CA GLU A 231 15.20 5.66 3.68
C GLU A 231 14.35 6.07 4.89
N GLN A 232 13.86 7.33 4.90
CA GLN A 232 12.95 7.80 5.95
C GLN A 232 11.62 7.04 5.97
N ILE A 233 11.04 6.71 4.81
CA ILE A 233 9.82 5.91 4.73
C ILE A 233 10.07 4.52 5.28
N ASP A 234 11.19 3.88 4.93
CA ASP A 234 11.52 2.53 5.36
C ASP A 234 11.77 2.47 6.88
N LEU A 235 12.55 3.42 7.42
CA LEU A 235 12.74 3.57 8.87
C LEU A 235 11.42 3.87 9.59
N GLY A 236 10.57 4.71 9.01
CA GLY A 236 9.25 5.04 9.55
C GLY A 236 8.32 3.82 9.60
N LEU A 237 8.31 3.00 8.54
CA LEU A 237 7.54 1.76 8.49
C LEU A 237 8.09 0.71 9.47
N GLN A 238 9.41 0.60 9.62
CA GLN A 238 10.03 -0.27 10.62
C GLN A 238 9.66 0.16 12.04
N ALA A 239 9.70 1.46 12.36
CA ALA A 239 9.30 2.00 13.65
C ALA A 239 7.82 1.74 13.97
N ILE A 240 6.93 1.84 12.97
CA ILE A 240 5.51 1.50 13.12
C ILE A 240 5.33 0.00 13.41
N ARG A 241 6.13 -0.88 12.80
CA ARG A 241 6.07 -2.33 13.00
C ARG A 241 6.73 -2.77 14.31
N SER A 242 7.78 -2.09 14.77
CA SER A 242 8.56 -2.48 15.94
C SER A 242 7.99 -1.96 17.27
N VAL A 243 7.26 -0.84 17.26
CA VAL A 243 6.70 -0.25 18.48
C VAL A 243 5.18 -0.36 18.48
N TYR A 244 4.66 -1.43 19.11
CA TYR A 244 3.29 -1.38 19.61
C TYR A 244 3.23 -0.40 20.79
N ILE A 245 2.89 0.87 20.52
CA ILE A 245 2.53 1.82 21.56
C ILE A 245 1.05 1.60 21.90
N PRO A 246 0.71 1.19 23.14
CA PRO A 246 -0.69 1.08 23.56
C PRO A 246 -1.42 2.41 23.29
N GLY A 247 -2.39 2.41 22.35
CA GLY A 247 -3.18 3.59 21.96
C GLY A 247 -2.95 4.12 20.54
N SER A 248 -1.93 3.65 19.81
CA SER A 248 -1.79 3.98 18.38
C SER A 248 -2.86 3.26 17.54
N LYS A 249 -3.45 3.95 16.56
CA LYS A 249 -4.42 3.33 15.64
C LYS A 249 -3.66 2.67 14.50
N PRO A 250 -4.00 1.42 14.12
CA PRO A 250 -3.35 0.75 13.01
C PRO A 250 -3.74 1.37 11.67
N PRO A 251 -2.87 1.23 10.65
CA PRO A 251 -3.31 1.29 9.27
C PRO A 251 -4.35 0.17 9.00
N LYS A 252 -5.44 0.51 8.31
CA LYS A 252 -6.46 -0.48 7.93
C LYS A 252 -5.99 -1.24 6.69
N SER A 253 -6.07 -2.56 6.74
CA SER A 253 -5.94 -3.42 5.57
C SER A 253 -7.28 -3.57 4.87
N GLY A 254 -7.31 -3.31 3.56
CA GLY A 254 -8.48 -3.58 2.71
C GLY A 254 -8.49 -5.03 2.25
N GLY A 255 -9.54 -5.78 2.58
CA GLY A 255 -9.80 -7.09 2.00
C GLY A 255 -10.48 -6.94 0.64
N ARG A 256 -10.01 -7.64 -0.39
CA ARG A 256 -10.68 -7.70 -1.69
C ARG A 256 -11.44 -9.02 -1.83
N PRO A 257 -12.74 -9.00 -2.13
CA PRO A 257 -13.47 -10.24 -2.45
C PRO A 257 -13.02 -10.82 -3.77
N CYS A 258 -13.13 -12.14 -3.90
CA CYS A 258 -13.10 -12.84 -5.17
C CYS A 258 -14.37 -12.49 -5.97
N LEU A 259 -14.38 -11.32 -6.62
CA LEU A 259 -15.43 -10.85 -7.54
C LEU A 259 -15.12 -11.15 -9.01
N TRP A 260 -13.95 -11.74 -9.26
CA TRP A 260 -13.31 -11.82 -10.56
C TRP A 260 -13.47 -13.18 -11.25
N GLY A 261 -14.39 -14.02 -10.76
CA GLY A 261 -14.64 -15.36 -11.31
C GLY A 261 -13.54 -16.38 -10.96
N ASP A 262 -13.66 -17.59 -11.51
CA ASP A 262 -12.76 -18.71 -11.24
C ASP A 262 -11.37 -18.50 -11.86
N ASP A 263 -11.28 -17.69 -12.92
CA ASP A 263 -10.05 -17.33 -13.61
C ASP A 263 -9.30 -16.14 -12.96
N VAL A 264 -9.68 -15.71 -11.75
CA VAL A 264 -9.04 -14.58 -11.03
C VAL A 264 -7.55 -14.77 -10.80
N LYS A 265 -7.09 -16.03 -10.71
CA LYS A 265 -5.69 -16.38 -10.49
C LYS A 265 -4.85 -16.40 -11.77
N GLN A 266 -5.49 -16.25 -12.93
CA GLN A 266 -4.82 -16.26 -14.23
C GLN A 266 -4.49 -14.83 -14.67
N PHE A 267 -3.29 -14.64 -15.22
CA PHE A 267 -2.92 -13.40 -15.89
C PHE A 267 -3.61 -13.35 -17.26
N LYS A 268 -4.72 -12.62 -17.35
CA LYS A 268 -5.58 -12.52 -18.55
C LYS A 268 -5.86 -11.06 -18.91
N PRO A 269 -4.95 -10.40 -19.67
CA PRO A 269 -5.10 -8.99 -20.08
C PRO A 269 -6.40 -8.72 -20.85
N GLU A 270 -6.84 -9.68 -21.67
CA GLU A 270 -8.01 -9.59 -22.57
C GLU A 270 -9.31 -9.34 -21.78
N ARG A 271 -9.31 -9.62 -20.47
CA ARG A 271 -10.42 -9.29 -19.56
C ARG A 271 -10.81 -7.81 -19.63
N PHE A 272 -9.85 -6.93 -19.94
CA PHE A 272 -10.03 -5.48 -19.95
C PHE A 272 -10.22 -4.91 -21.36
N VAL A 273 -10.37 -5.73 -22.41
CA VAL A 273 -10.52 -5.26 -23.80
C VAL A 273 -11.71 -4.30 -23.97
N ASN A 274 -12.81 -4.55 -23.27
CA ASN A 274 -14.01 -3.71 -23.25
C ASN A 274 -14.03 -2.73 -22.05
N GLY A 275 -12.86 -2.44 -21.48
CA GLY A 275 -12.68 -1.55 -20.34
C GLY A 275 -13.02 -2.15 -18.97
N VAL A 276 -12.66 -1.40 -17.93
CA VAL A 276 -12.79 -1.83 -16.52
C VAL A 276 -14.25 -2.10 -16.14
N ALA A 277 -15.20 -1.28 -16.59
CA ALA A 277 -16.61 -1.46 -16.25
C ALA A 277 -17.16 -2.80 -16.75
N SER A 278 -16.79 -3.22 -17.97
CA SER A 278 -17.12 -4.54 -18.49
C SER A 278 -16.44 -5.64 -17.68
N ALA A 279 -15.14 -5.50 -17.41
CA ALA A 279 -14.35 -6.46 -16.65
C ALA A 279 -14.90 -6.72 -15.23
N THR A 280 -15.46 -5.70 -14.60
CA THR A 280 -16.01 -5.77 -13.23
C THR A 280 -17.53 -5.93 -13.18
N LYS A 281 -18.22 -6.07 -14.32
CA LYS A 281 -19.68 -6.09 -14.41
C LYS A 281 -20.32 -4.86 -13.73
N GLY A 282 -19.70 -3.69 -13.88
CA GLY A 282 -20.15 -2.41 -13.30
C GLY A 282 -19.91 -2.26 -11.79
N ARG A 283 -19.34 -3.28 -11.12
CA ARG A 283 -19.07 -3.25 -9.67
C ARG A 283 -17.78 -2.52 -9.35
N LEU A 284 -17.72 -1.91 -8.17
CA LEU A 284 -16.52 -1.25 -7.67
C LEU A 284 -15.56 -2.29 -7.06
N SER A 285 -14.87 -3.05 -7.91
CA SER A 285 -13.97 -4.15 -7.50
C SER A 285 -12.53 -4.02 -8.01
N PHE A 286 -12.28 -3.10 -8.93
CA PHE A 286 -10.95 -2.76 -9.44
C PHE A 286 -10.54 -1.37 -8.94
N LEU A 287 -9.70 -1.34 -7.90
CA LEU A 287 -9.31 -0.11 -7.19
C LEU A 287 -7.78 0.07 -7.07
N PRO A 288 -6.99 -0.08 -8.14
CA PRO A 288 -5.52 0.06 -8.06
C PRO A 288 -5.09 1.46 -7.62
N PHE A 289 -5.89 2.48 -7.95
CA PHE A 289 -5.65 3.89 -7.60
C PHE A 289 -6.66 4.44 -6.58
N SER A 290 -7.35 3.56 -5.84
CA SER A 290 -8.45 3.94 -4.96
C SER A 290 -9.66 4.52 -5.73
N SER A 291 -10.60 5.16 -5.04
CA SER A 291 -11.78 5.82 -5.63
C SER A 291 -12.25 6.99 -4.76
N GLY A 292 -13.19 7.79 -5.28
CA GLY A 292 -13.77 8.95 -4.60
C GLY A 292 -12.81 10.14 -4.49
N PRO A 293 -13.09 11.12 -3.60
CA PRO A 293 -12.28 12.33 -3.47
C PRO A 293 -10.81 12.07 -3.08
N ARG A 294 -10.53 10.93 -2.45
CA ARG A 294 -9.18 10.49 -2.07
C ARG A 294 -8.51 9.57 -3.11
N THR A 295 -9.00 9.52 -4.35
CA THR A 295 -8.34 8.82 -5.47
C THR A 295 -6.88 9.27 -5.61
N CYS A 296 -5.99 8.37 -6.02
CA CYS A 296 -4.57 8.68 -6.20
C CYS A 296 -4.39 9.89 -7.11
N ILE A 297 -3.69 10.92 -6.62
CA ILE A 297 -3.41 12.12 -7.40
C ILE A 297 -2.48 11.82 -8.59
N GLY A 298 -1.57 10.87 -8.41
CA GLY A 298 -0.57 10.47 -9.40
C GLY A 298 -1.06 9.44 -10.42
N GLN A 299 -2.36 9.06 -10.44
CA GLN A 299 -2.85 7.99 -11.33
C GLN A 299 -2.43 8.18 -12.80
N ASN A 300 -2.70 9.35 -13.37
CA ASN A 300 -2.39 9.63 -14.77
C ASN A 300 -0.87 9.66 -15.01
N PHE A 301 -0.12 10.20 -14.05
CA PHE A 301 1.34 10.26 -14.08
C PHE A 301 1.96 8.85 -14.07
N SER A 302 1.53 7.98 -13.16
CA SER A 302 1.98 6.59 -13.08
C SER A 302 1.61 5.78 -14.33
N MET A 303 0.39 5.95 -14.85
CA MET A 303 -0.03 5.26 -16.08
C MET A 303 0.77 5.72 -17.30
N LEU A 304 1.14 7.01 -17.36
CA LEU A 304 1.96 7.54 -18.44
C LEU A 304 3.38 6.97 -18.39
N GLN A 305 4.01 6.93 -17.21
CA GLN A 305 5.32 6.32 -17.03
C GLN A 305 5.33 4.84 -17.42
N ALA A 306 4.37 4.06 -16.89
CA ALA A 306 4.29 2.63 -17.13
C ALA A 306 4.12 2.32 -18.62
N LYS A 307 3.20 3.02 -19.30
CA LYS A 307 2.98 2.83 -20.75
C LYS A 307 4.22 3.18 -21.57
N LEU A 308 4.87 4.30 -21.26
CA LEU A 308 6.08 4.72 -21.97
C LEU A 308 7.21 3.71 -21.79
N PHE A 309 7.44 3.27 -20.55
CA PHE A 309 8.45 2.28 -20.22
C PHE A 309 8.21 0.96 -20.97
N VAL A 310 7.02 0.38 -20.85
CA VAL A 310 6.68 -0.90 -21.51
C VAL A 310 6.82 -0.78 -23.03
N ALA A 311 6.29 0.28 -23.64
CA ALA A 311 6.40 0.49 -25.08
C ALA A 311 7.87 0.60 -25.53
N LYS A 312 8.72 1.34 -24.80
CA LYS A 312 10.13 1.54 -25.15
C LYS A 312 10.98 0.29 -24.94
N VAL A 313 10.66 -0.53 -23.94
CA VAL A 313 11.31 -1.82 -23.70
C VAL A 313 10.94 -2.80 -24.82
N LEU A 314 9.65 -3.00 -25.09
CA LEU A 314 9.18 -3.97 -26.10
C LEU A 314 9.66 -3.64 -27.53
N GLN A 315 9.93 -2.36 -27.84
CA GLN A 315 10.52 -1.93 -29.12
C GLN A 315 12.00 -2.29 -29.29
N ARG A 316 12.71 -2.67 -28.22
CA ARG A 316 14.17 -2.86 -28.26
C ARG A 316 14.62 -4.18 -27.68
N PHE A 317 13.83 -4.77 -26.80
CA PHE A 317 14.20 -5.94 -26.03
C PHE A 317 13.06 -6.95 -25.96
N SER A 318 13.47 -8.21 -25.95
CA SER A 318 12.67 -9.33 -25.45
C SER A 318 13.18 -9.69 -24.06
N ALA A 319 12.30 -10.21 -23.20
CA ALA A 319 12.63 -10.58 -21.84
C ALA A 319 12.12 -11.99 -21.53
N GLU A 320 12.94 -12.76 -20.85
CA GLU A 320 12.63 -14.08 -20.32
C GLU A 320 12.87 -14.08 -18.81
N LEU A 321 12.12 -14.89 -18.07
CA LEU A 321 12.33 -15.03 -16.63
C LEU A 321 13.68 -15.70 -16.38
N SER A 322 14.53 -15.12 -15.53
CA SER A 322 15.81 -15.74 -15.20
C SER A 322 15.60 -17.00 -14.35
N PRO A 323 16.38 -18.08 -14.55
CA PRO A 323 16.44 -19.21 -13.62
C PRO A 323 16.83 -18.81 -12.19
N SER A 324 17.51 -17.67 -11.99
CA SER A 324 17.84 -17.14 -10.66
C SER A 324 16.66 -16.46 -9.95
N TYR A 325 15.56 -16.19 -10.68
CA TYR A 325 14.43 -15.48 -10.14
C TYR A 325 13.79 -16.25 -8.99
N THR A 326 13.74 -15.61 -7.82
CA THR A 326 13.09 -16.14 -6.64
C THR A 326 11.78 -15.40 -6.40
N HIS A 327 10.65 -16.06 -6.69
CA HIS A 327 9.33 -15.46 -6.55
C HIS A 327 8.95 -15.31 -5.06
N ALA A 328 9.07 -14.09 -4.54
CA ALA A 328 8.81 -13.77 -3.15
C ALA A 328 8.18 -12.37 -3.03
N PRO A 329 6.88 -12.19 -3.35
CA PRO A 329 6.24 -10.90 -3.21
C PRO A 329 6.18 -10.48 -1.74
N PHE A 330 6.43 -9.21 -1.46
CA PHE A 330 6.51 -8.67 -0.10
C PHE A 330 5.52 -7.51 0.09
N PRO A 331 4.74 -7.49 1.19
CA PRO A 331 3.83 -6.39 1.50
C PRO A 331 4.56 -5.22 2.19
N ALA A 332 4.56 -4.07 1.52
CA ALA A 332 4.88 -2.77 2.12
C ALA A 332 3.82 -1.72 1.70
N ALA A 333 4.23 -0.46 1.49
CA ALA A 333 3.33 0.57 0.95
C ALA A 333 2.81 0.19 -0.45
N THR A 334 3.67 -0.44 -1.26
CA THR A 334 3.32 -1.19 -2.47
C THR A 334 3.89 -2.60 -2.36
N THR A 335 3.38 -3.53 -3.18
CA THR A 335 3.94 -4.87 -3.27
C THR A 335 5.19 -4.84 -4.13
N PHE A 336 6.28 -5.45 -3.66
CA PHE A 336 7.53 -5.55 -4.41
C PHE A 336 8.15 -6.95 -4.30
N PRO A 337 9.02 -7.35 -5.23
CA PRO A 337 9.72 -8.63 -5.14
C PRO A 337 10.87 -8.57 -4.13
N GLN A 338 10.80 -9.36 -3.05
CA GLN A 338 11.76 -9.37 -1.95
C GLN A 338 13.21 -9.63 -2.39
N HIS A 339 13.40 -10.41 -3.45
CA HIS A 339 14.70 -10.81 -3.98
C HIS A 339 14.97 -10.24 -5.38
N GLY A 340 14.31 -9.12 -5.73
CA GLY A 340 14.38 -8.55 -7.07
C GLY A 340 13.57 -9.33 -8.11
N ALA A 341 13.50 -8.78 -9.32
CA ALA A 341 12.84 -9.38 -10.48
C ALA A 341 13.87 -9.65 -11.58
N HIS A 342 14.64 -10.70 -11.39
CA HIS A 342 15.69 -11.11 -12.33
C HIS A 342 15.11 -11.59 -13.66
N LEU A 343 15.48 -10.89 -14.74
CA LEU A 343 15.08 -11.19 -16.12
C LEU A 343 16.34 -11.34 -16.97
N ILE A 344 16.27 -12.23 -17.95
CA ILE A 344 17.24 -12.30 -19.05
C ILE A 344 16.66 -11.45 -20.18
N ILE A 345 17.35 -10.38 -20.53
CA ILE A 345 16.97 -9.53 -21.64
C ILE A 345 17.85 -9.80 -22.86
N ARG A 346 17.25 -9.70 -24.04
CA ARG A 346 17.92 -9.85 -25.34
C ARG A 346 17.48 -8.75 -26.27
N LYS A 347 18.38 -8.23 -27.11
CA LYS A 347 18.00 -7.24 -28.13
C LYS A 347 16.97 -7.87 -29.08
N ALA A 348 15.83 -7.21 -29.25
CA ALA A 348 14.79 -7.69 -30.13
C ALA A 348 15.21 -7.44 -31.59
N ASN A 349 15.26 -8.49 -32.41
CA ASN A 349 15.41 -8.38 -33.86
C ASN A 349 14.05 -8.02 -34.47
N LEU A 350 13.58 -6.80 -34.25
CA LEU A 350 12.36 -6.32 -34.88
C LEU A 350 12.68 -5.88 -36.30
N TYR A 351 12.72 -6.83 -37.23
CA TYR A 351 12.34 -6.52 -38.61
C TYR A 351 10.86 -6.13 -38.57
N CYS A 352 10.60 -4.84 -38.68
CA CYS A 352 9.26 -4.29 -38.67
C CYS A 352 8.56 -4.69 -39.98
N SER A 353 7.78 -5.78 -39.98
CA SER A 353 6.57 -5.85 -40.79
C SER A 353 5.42 -5.34 -39.93
N SER A 354 4.63 -4.44 -40.48
CA SER A 354 3.62 -3.61 -39.81
C SER A 354 2.40 -4.36 -39.24
N GLU A 355 2.44 -5.69 -39.16
CA GLU A 355 1.30 -6.52 -38.72
C GLU A 355 1.41 -7.01 -37.26
N SER A 356 2.60 -7.06 -36.67
CA SER A 356 2.79 -7.71 -35.35
C SER A 356 2.48 -6.83 -34.14
N VAL A 357 2.25 -5.53 -34.33
CA VAL A 357 2.01 -4.58 -33.21
C VAL A 357 0.57 -4.69 -32.68
N VAL A 358 -0.35 -5.29 -33.43
CA VAL A 358 -1.79 -5.35 -33.06
C VAL A 358 -2.09 -6.43 -32.00
N HIS A 359 -1.16 -7.33 -31.69
CA HIS A 359 -1.37 -8.40 -30.70
C HIS A 359 -0.61 -8.22 -29.38
N ALA A 360 0.08 -7.08 -29.18
CA ALA A 360 0.89 -6.82 -27.98
C ALA A 360 0.40 -5.67 -27.09
N VAL A 361 -0.84 -5.20 -27.29
CA VAL A 361 -1.54 -4.23 -26.42
C VAL A 361 -2.87 -4.82 -26.01
#